data_AF-D9R809-F1
#
_entry.id   AF-D9R809-F1
#
_cell.length_a   1.000
_cell.length_b   1.000
_cell.length_c   1.000
_cell.angle_alpha   90.00
_cell.angle_beta   90.00
_cell.angle_gamma   90.00
#
_symmetry.space_group_name_H-M   'P 1'
#
loop_
_entity.id
_entity.type
_entity.pdbx_description
1 polymer ?
#
loop_
_entity_poly.entity_id
_entity_poly.type
_entity_poly.pdbx_seq_one_letter_code
_entity_poly.pdbx_strand_id
1 'polypeptide(L)'
;MKAIFERKPSDFNPQDFEVSKTLRLPAEVFEAVLENPQREYDFIQENIEQMHCDSSGVYHCLLLTGEGRNDGLLVESEGYGYCRYASYVPNISGLITPGSSLKDLLHVRWEDIHLLHKDVEVQPATIVELDEHTLTNAGKEAWTDILDAEVVKIYNGYYGLQMELDKVKPSRLEEFSSMLAGYCPVSDYEKWVTQEGDAPSQSPEMK
;
A
#
# COMPACT_ATOMS: atom_id res chain seq x y z
N MET A 1 13.34 -6.10 -5.49
CA MET A 1 13.13 -6.86 -4.24
C MET A 1 14.36 -6.70 -3.36
N LYS A 2 14.18 -6.39 -2.06
CA LYS A 2 15.25 -6.24 -1.06
C LYS A 2 15.04 -7.27 0.06
N ALA A 3 16.12 -7.68 0.72
CA ALA A 3 16.07 -8.62 1.84
C ALA A 3 17.17 -8.28 2.86
N ILE A 4 16.90 -8.57 4.14
CA ILE A 4 17.88 -8.47 5.23
C ILE A 4 18.42 -9.88 5.49
N PHE A 5 19.74 -10.04 5.48
CA PHE A 5 20.40 -11.31 5.77
C PHE A 5 21.02 -11.24 7.15
N GLU A 6 20.41 -11.94 8.10
CA GLU A 6 20.97 -12.14 9.44
C GLU A 6 21.82 -13.41 9.49
N ARG A 7 22.69 -13.50 10.49
CA ARG A 7 23.40 -14.74 10.78
C ARG A 7 22.37 -15.85 11.05
N LYS A 8 22.56 -17.01 10.42
CA LYS A 8 21.69 -18.19 10.56
C LYS A 8 21.30 -18.41 12.05
N PRO A 9 20.01 -18.31 12.41
CA PRO A 9 19.56 -18.59 13.76
C PRO A 9 19.50 -20.10 14.02
N SER A 10 19.36 -20.50 15.28
CA SER A 10 19.11 -21.90 15.64
C SER A 10 17.73 -22.39 15.20
N ASP A 11 16.76 -21.48 15.17
CA ASP A 11 15.38 -21.67 14.71
C ASP A 11 14.85 -20.32 14.22
N PHE A 12 13.98 -20.33 13.19
CA PHE A 12 13.39 -19.11 12.63
C PHE A 12 12.15 -18.64 13.39
N ASN A 13 11.47 -19.53 14.13
CA ASN A 13 10.32 -19.26 15.00
C ASN A 13 9.45 -18.03 14.61
N PRO A 14 8.73 -18.06 13.47
CA PRO A 14 7.86 -16.96 13.06
C PRO A 14 6.77 -16.70 14.12
N GLN A 15 6.52 -15.43 14.42
CA GLN A 15 5.53 -15.00 15.39
C GLN A 15 4.25 -14.55 14.68
N ASP A 16 3.10 -14.88 15.28
CA ASP A 16 1.82 -14.32 14.87
C ASP A 16 1.77 -12.84 15.24
N PHE A 17 1.12 -12.04 14.39
CA PHE A 17 0.98 -10.61 14.60
C PHE A 17 -0.36 -10.09 14.08
N GLU A 18 -0.77 -8.95 14.61
CA GLU A 18 -1.89 -8.14 14.16
C GLU A 18 -1.41 -6.70 13.93
N VAL A 19 -1.82 -6.09 12.82
CA VAL A 19 -1.53 -4.68 12.56
C VAL A 19 -2.59 -3.84 13.27
N SER A 20 -2.22 -3.27 14.42
CA SER A 20 -3.13 -2.45 15.22
C SER A 20 -3.33 -1.06 14.59
N LYS A 21 -2.30 -0.52 13.94
CA LYS A 21 -2.39 0.75 13.22
C LYS A 21 -1.32 0.87 12.14
N THR A 22 -1.70 1.41 10.99
CA THR A 22 -0.77 1.77 9.92
C THR A 22 -0.43 3.25 9.98
N LEU A 23 0.86 3.59 9.97
CA LEU A 23 1.36 4.96 9.92
C LEU A 23 2.09 5.19 8.59
N ARG A 24 1.55 6.11 7.79
CA ARG A 24 2.19 6.58 6.56
C ARG A 24 3.16 7.70 6.88
N LEU A 25 4.44 7.50 6.56
CA LEU A 25 5.52 8.44 6.82
C LEU A 25 6.03 9.04 5.50
N PRO A 26 6.47 10.31 5.49
CA PRO A 26 7.24 10.86 4.38
C PRO A 26 8.41 9.94 4.02
N ALA A 27 8.74 9.84 2.73
CA ALA A 27 9.76 8.91 2.24
C ALA A 27 11.10 9.04 2.99
N GLU A 28 11.59 10.27 3.20
CA GLU A 28 12.83 10.56 3.93
C GLU A 28 12.78 10.13 5.40
N VAL A 29 11.62 10.26 6.04
CA VAL A 29 11.42 9.84 7.45
C VAL A 29 11.44 8.33 7.55
N PHE A 30 10.75 7.63 6.63
CA PHE A 30 10.76 6.17 6.59
C PHE A 30 12.17 5.63 6.35
N GLU A 31 12.94 6.23 5.43
CA GLU A 31 14.34 5.88 5.20
C GLU A 31 15.20 6.11 6.44
N ALA A 32 15.02 7.24 7.14
CA ALA A 32 15.73 7.50 8.38
C ALA A 32 15.41 6.46 9.47
N VAL A 33 14.19 5.94 9.54
CA VAL A 33 13.80 4.83 10.45
C VAL A 33 14.54 3.55 10.08
N LEU A 34 14.62 3.19 8.80
CA LEU A 34 15.35 2.00 8.35
C LEU A 34 16.85 2.11 8.64
N GLU A 35 17.43 3.29 8.50
CA GLU A 35 18.85 3.54 8.78
C GLU A 35 19.17 3.59 10.28
N ASN A 36 18.24 4.11 11.10
CA ASN A 36 18.47 4.38 12.52
C ASN A 36 17.30 3.90 13.41
N PRO A 37 16.95 2.60 13.42
CA PRO A 37 15.77 2.09 14.13
C PRO A 37 15.81 2.25 15.66
N GLN A 38 16.98 2.51 16.24
CA GLN A 38 17.18 2.76 17.67
C GLN A 38 16.97 4.23 18.07
N ARG A 39 16.81 5.15 17.11
CA ARG A 39 16.51 6.55 17.37
C ARG A 39 15.09 6.68 17.94
N GLU A 40 14.88 7.64 18.84
CA GLU A 40 13.53 7.97 19.30
C GLU A 40 12.76 8.78 18.25
N TYR A 41 11.49 8.42 18.05
CA TYR A 41 10.54 9.03 17.13
C TYR A 41 9.24 9.34 17.86
N ASP A 42 8.78 10.59 17.75
CA ASP A 42 7.56 11.07 18.40
C ASP A 42 6.34 10.22 18.01
N PHE A 43 6.20 9.86 16.73
CA PHE A 43 5.09 9.03 16.26
C PHE A 43 5.11 7.60 16.83
N ILE A 44 6.25 7.07 17.30
CA ILE A 44 6.28 5.80 18.02
C ILE A 44 5.80 6.02 19.46
N GLN A 45 6.31 7.06 20.12
CA GLN A 45 5.92 7.42 21.49
C GLN A 45 4.40 7.66 21.61
N GLU A 46 3.83 8.40 20.67
CA GLU A 46 2.40 8.71 20.60
C GLU A 46 1.51 7.48 20.41
N ASN A 47 2.06 6.35 19.92
CA ASN A 47 1.30 5.15 19.60
C ASN A 47 1.71 3.93 20.45
N ILE A 48 2.43 4.13 21.56
CA ILE A 48 2.83 3.06 22.49
C ILE A 48 1.65 2.20 22.93
N GLU A 49 0.51 2.81 23.28
CA GLU A 49 -0.67 2.08 23.78
C GLU A 49 -1.31 1.16 22.73
N GLN A 50 -0.97 1.32 21.45
CA GLN A 50 -1.45 0.47 20.35
C GLN A 50 -0.57 -0.78 20.16
N MET A 51 0.61 -0.83 20.79
CA MET A 51 1.57 -1.92 20.64
C MET A 51 1.67 -2.74 21.92
N HIS A 52 1.63 -4.05 21.79
CA HIS A 52 1.90 -4.98 22.89
C HIS A 52 2.02 -6.43 22.37
N CYS A 53 2.51 -7.34 23.21
CA CYS A 53 2.34 -8.78 22.98
C CYS A 53 1.24 -9.29 23.91
N ASP A 54 0.22 -9.95 23.36
CA ASP A 54 -0.90 -10.45 24.16
C ASP A 54 -0.57 -11.78 24.87
N SER A 55 -1.51 -12.28 25.68
CA SER A 55 -1.31 -13.53 26.43
C SER A 55 -1.20 -14.79 25.56
N SER A 56 -1.60 -14.70 24.29
CA SER A 56 -1.49 -15.79 23.31
C SER A 56 -0.17 -15.74 22.54
N GLY A 57 0.65 -14.70 22.77
CA GLY A 57 1.91 -14.48 22.06
C GLY A 57 1.75 -13.75 20.72
N VAL A 58 0.57 -13.17 20.44
CA VAL A 58 0.35 -12.38 19.23
C VAL A 58 0.90 -10.98 19.45
N TYR A 59 1.73 -10.53 18.52
CA TYR A 59 2.27 -9.17 18.53
C TYR A 59 1.27 -8.20 17.88
N HIS A 60 0.77 -7.26 18.67
CA HIS A 60 0.02 -6.09 18.21
C HIS A 60 1.03 -5.00 17.83
N CYS A 61 1.12 -4.71 16.53
CA CYS A 61 2.19 -3.92 15.94
C CYS A 61 1.68 -2.66 15.24
N LEU A 62 2.55 -1.66 15.13
CA LEU A 62 2.41 -0.65 14.08
C LEU A 62 2.95 -1.19 12.76
N LEU A 63 2.30 -0.83 11.65
CA LEU A 63 2.88 -0.96 10.32
C LEU A 63 3.31 0.43 9.85
N LEU A 64 4.61 0.68 9.75
CA LEU A 64 5.16 1.88 9.16
C LEU A 64 5.29 1.69 7.64
N THR A 65 4.77 2.64 6.87
CA THR A 65 4.93 2.69 5.41
C THR A 65 5.58 4.00 4.98
N GLY A 66 6.33 3.98 3.88
CA GLY A 66 6.88 5.18 3.26
C GLY A 66 6.09 5.56 2.00
N GLU A 67 5.94 6.85 1.73
CA GLU A 67 5.30 7.33 0.50
C GLU A 67 5.96 6.76 -0.76
N GLY A 68 5.15 6.29 -1.71
CA GLY A 68 5.63 5.71 -2.97
C GLY A 68 6.32 4.36 -2.83
N ARG A 69 6.24 3.71 -1.65
CA ARG A 69 6.88 2.41 -1.40
C ARG A 69 5.86 1.32 -1.15
N ASN A 70 6.20 0.10 -1.56
CA ASN A 70 5.39 -1.11 -1.36
C ASN A 70 5.94 -2.03 -0.27
N ASP A 71 7.05 -1.65 0.37
CA ASP A 71 7.60 -2.31 1.56
C ASP A 71 7.15 -1.58 2.83
N GLY A 72 7.42 -2.21 3.98
CA GLY A 72 7.03 -1.67 5.26
C GLY A 72 7.89 -2.20 6.41
N LEU A 73 7.64 -1.67 7.60
CA LEU A 73 8.28 -2.10 8.83
C LEU A 73 7.20 -2.35 9.90
N LEU A 74 7.08 -3.60 10.35
CA LEU A 74 6.31 -3.92 11.54
C LEU A 74 7.12 -3.50 12.76
N VAL A 75 6.48 -2.83 13.72
CA VAL A 75 7.13 -2.32 14.93
C VAL A 75 6.31 -2.68 16.17
N GLU A 76 6.99 -3.23 17.17
CA GLU A 76 6.51 -3.31 18.56
C GLU A 76 7.60 -2.67 19.44
N SER A 77 7.24 -1.68 20.25
CA SER A 77 8.23 -0.86 20.94
C SER A 77 8.53 -1.28 22.37
N GLU A 78 7.75 -2.18 22.96
CA GLU A 78 7.77 -2.58 24.36
C GLU A 78 7.72 -1.36 25.31
N GLY A 79 6.98 -0.32 24.92
CA GLY A 79 6.85 0.93 25.68
C GLY A 79 7.93 1.98 25.44
N TYR A 80 8.84 1.75 24.48
CA TYR A 80 9.88 2.72 24.11
C TYR A 80 9.46 3.63 22.95
N GLY A 81 10.18 4.73 22.77
CA GLY A 81 10.00 5.65 21.65
C GLY A 81 10.72 5.26 20.36
N TYR A 82 11.25 4.04 20.25
CA TYR A 82 12.02 3.57 19.10
C TYR A 82 11.57 2.16 18.67
N CYS A 83 12.07 1.67 17.53
CA CYS A 83 11.68 0.36 16.98
C CYS A 83 12.40 -0.78 17.72
N ARG A 84 11.98 -1.10 18.96
CA ARG A 84 12.66 -2.10 19.79
C ARG A 84 12.61 -3.51 19.20
N TYR A 85 11.42 -3.95 18.77
CA TYR A 85 11.27 -5.08 17.88
C TYR A 85 10.78 -4.56 16.53
N ALA A 86 11.43 -5.03 15.47
CA ALA A 86 11.05 -4.64 14.13
C ALA A 86 11.21 -5.81 13.16
N SER A 87 10.31 -5.89 12.18
CA SER A 87 10.40 -6.84 11.08
C SER A 87 10.18 -6.12 9.76
N TYR A 88 11.16 -6.19 8.88
CA TYR A 88 11.06 -5.62 7.53
C TYR A 88 10.14 -6.50 6.69
N VAL A 89 9.15 -5.87 6.07
CA VAL A 89 8.16 -6.50 5.20
C VAL A 89 8.46 -6.10 3.76
N PRO A 90 9.05 -7.00 2.93
CA PRO A 90 9.44 -6.64 1.57
C PRO A 90 8.28 -6.30 0.63
N ASN A 91 7.06 -6.69 0.99
CA ASN A 91 5.85 -6.38 0.26
C ASN A 91 4.64 -6.40 1.22
N ILE A 92 4.00 -5.26 1.43
CA ILE A 92 2.88 -5.11 2.37
C ILE A 92 1.53 -5.54 1.79
N SER A 93 1.46 -5.97 0.53
CA SER A 93 0.18 -6.33 -0.12
C SER A 93 -0.59 -7.43 0.62
N GLY A 94 0.12 -8.36 1.26
CA GLY A 94 -0.50 -9.40 2.09
C GLY A 94 -0.94 -8.92 3.48
N LEU A 95 -0.57 -7.71 3.89
CA LEU A 95 -0.97 -7.09 5.16
C LEU A 95 -2.15 -6.14 5.01
N ILE A 96 -2.59 -5.89 3.78
CA ILE A 96 -3.71 -5.01 3.51
C ILE A 96 -4.97 -5.65 4.08
N THR A 97 -5.61 -4.92 4.99
CA THR A 97 -6.79 -5.37 5.72
C THR A 97 -7.95 -5.62 4.75
N PRO A 98 -8.55 -6.83 4.74
CA PRO A 98 -9.80 -7.07 4.03
C PRO A 98 -10.84 -6.03 4.44
N GLY A 99 -11.51 -5.42 3.46
CA GLY A 99 -12.51 -4.37 3.72
C GLY A 99 -12.01 -2.94 3.49
N SER A 100 -10.71 -2.72 3.26
CA SER A 100 -10.20 -1.42 2.77
C SER A 100 -10.73 -1.12 1.37
N SER A 101 -10.92 0.16 1.04
CA SER A 101 -11.29 0.57 -0.32
C SER A 101 -10.07 0.69 -1.23
N LEU A 102 -10.26 0.61 -2.56
CA LEU A 102 -9.16 0.75 -3.53
C LEU A 102 -8.36 2.04 -3.30
N LYS A 103 -9.03 3.17 -3.09
CA LYS A 103 -8.38 4.48 -2.82
C LYS A 103 -7.50 4.46 -1.57
N ASP A 104 -7.85 3.66 -0.57
CA ASP A 104 -7.06 3.56 0.66
C ASP A 104 -5.70 2.92 0.38
N LEU A 105 -5.56 2.20 -0.74
CA LEU A 105 -4.34 1.50 -1.15
C LEU A 105 -3.52 2.26 -2.19
N LEU A 106 -4.05 3.33 -2.76
CA LEU A 106 -3.38 4.09 -3.83
C LEU A 106 -2.20 4.94 -3.32
N HIS A 107 -1.98 5.01 -2.00
CA HIS A 107 -0.75 5.58 -1.45
C HIS A 107 0.50 4.74 -1.77
N VAL A 108 0.29 3.47 -2.14
CA VAL A 108 1.32 2.60 -2.70
C VAL A 108 1.26 2.70 -4.21
N ARG A 109 2.44 2.72 -4.84
CA ARG A 109 2.56 2.61 -6.29
C ARG A 109 2.42 1.14 -6.72
N TRP A 110 1.33 0.84 -7.41
CA TRP A 110 1.07 -0.49 -7.97
C TRP A 110 1.52 -0.52 -9.43
N GLU A 111 2.34 -1.53 -9.78
CA GLU A 111 2.86 -1.70 -11.13
C GLU A 111 2.40 -3.04 -11.71
N ASP A 112 2.11 -3.06 -13.01
CA ASP A 112 1.66 -4.24 -13.77
C ASP A 112 0.50 -4.99 -13.07
N ILE A 113 -0.47 -4.23 -12.56
CA ILE A 113 -1.58 -4.75 -11.76
C ILE A 113 -2.83 -5.01 -12.61
N HIS A 114 -3.58 -6.03 -12.21
CA HIS A 114 -4.88 -6.37 -12.79
C HIS A 114 -5.96 -6.27 -11.73
N LEU A 115 -7.02 -5.52 -12.01
CA LEU A 115 -8.19 -5.45 -11.14
C LEU A 115 -9.25 -6.45 -11.62
N LEU A 116 -9.74 -7.29 -10.71
CA LEU A 116 -10.75 -8.31 -11.01
C LEU A 116 -11.98 -8.13 -10.15
N HIS A 117 -13.16 -8.40 -10.70
CA HIS A 117 -14.39 -8.46 -9.91
C HIS A 117 -14.50 -9.82 -9.23
N LYS A 118 -14.88 -9.87 -7.95
CA LYS A 118 -14.92 -11.13 -7.16
C LYS A 118 -15.78 -12.26 -7.77
N ASP A 119 -16.87 -11.91 -8.42
CA ASP A 119 -17.87 -12.87 -8.94
C ASP A 119 -17.83 -13.05 -10.46
N VAL A 120 -16.94 -12.34 -11.18
CA VAL A 120 -16.95 -12.36 -12.65
C VAL A 120 -15.55 -12.59 -13.19
N GLU A 121 -15.41 -13.66 -13.96
CA GLU A 121 -14.19 -13.97 -14.71
C GLU A 121 -14.23 -13.31 -16.09
N VAL A 122 -13.51 -12.19 -16.23
CA VAL A 122 -13.22 -11.54 -17.51
C VAL A 122 -11.70 -11.43 -17.62
N GLN A 123 -11.17 -11.48 -18.85
CA GLN A 123 -9.76 -11.17 -19.08
C GLN A 123 -9.50 -9.68 -18.73
N PRO A 124 -8.72 -9.38 -17.68
CA PRO A 124 -8.48 -8.00 -17.28
C PRO A 124 -7.47 -7.32 -18.21
N ALA A 125 -7.55 -6.00 -18.31
CA ALA A 125 -6.49 -5.18 -18.87
C ALA A 125 -5.35 -5.02 -17.84
N THR A 126 -4.10 -4.96 -18.31
CA THR A 126 -2.95 -4.64 -17.47
C THR A 126 -2.88 -3.14 -17.26
N ILE A 127 -2.88 -2.71 -16.00
CA ILE A 127 -2.64 -1.32 -15.62
C ILE A 127 -1.16 -1.20 -15.29
N VAL A 128 -0.44 -0.39 -16.08
CA VAL A 128 1.02 -0.23 -15.96
C VAL A 128 1.39 0.38 -14.60
N GLU A 129 0.67 1.42 -14.19
CA GLU A 129 0.87 2.13 -12.93
C GLU A 129 -0.48 2.59 -12.37
N LEU A 130 -0.66 2.40 -11.07
CA LEU A 130 -1.83 2.87 -10.34
C LEU A 130 -1.44 3.33 -8.93
N ASP A 131 -1.66 4.61 -8.66
CA ASP A 131 -1.39 5.27 -7.39
C ASP A 131 -2.28 6.51 -7.19
N GLU A 132 -2.04 7.28 -6.13
CA GLU A 132 -2.84 8.46 -5.77
C GLU A 132 -2.69 9.65 -6.73
N HIS A 133 -1.67 9.62 -7.60
CA HIS A 133 -1.33 10.64 -8.59
C HIS A 133 -1.80 10.29 -10.00
N THR A 134 -2.13 9.03 -10.25
CA THR A 134 -2.54 8.50 -11.57
C THR A 134 -3.75 9.24 -12.15
N LEU A 135 -4.73 9.60 -11.31
CA LEU A 135 -5.97 10.25 -11.75
C LEU A 135 -5.99 11.76 -11.47
N THR A 136 -6.54 12.53 -12.42
CA THR A 136 -6.91 13.93 -12.21
C THR A 136 -8.06 14.04 -11.20
N ASN A 137 -8.37 15.24 -10.73
CA ASN A 137 -9.57 15.45 -9.89
C ASN A 137 -10.87 15.02 -10.59
N ALA A 138 -10.99 15.27 -11.90
CA ALA A 138 -12.13 14.84 -12.70
C ALA A 138 -12.18 13.32 -12.86
N GLY A 139 -11.00 12.66 -12.95
CA GLY A 139 -10.90 11.20 -12.92
C GLY A 139 -11.36 10.63 -11.59
N LYS A 140 -10.89 11.19 -10.47
CA LYS A 140 -11.29 10.75 -9.12
C LYS A 140 -12.80 10.85 -8.90
N GLU A 141 -13.43 11.92 -9.39
CA GLU A 141 -14.88 12.09 -9.34
C GLU A 141 -15.61 11.10 -10.27
N ALA A 142 -15.14 10.93 -11.51
CA ALA A 142 -15.78 10.04 -12.49
C ALA A 142 -15.70 8.55 -12.11
N TRP A 143 -14.70 8.15 -11.32
CA TRP A 143 -14.42 6.77 -10.94
C TRP A 143 -14.55 6.53 -9.44
N THR A 144 -15.28 7.38 -8.72
CA THR A 144 -15.47 7.25 -7.27
C THR A 144 -16.04 5.89 -6.87
N ASP A 145 -16.94 5.30 -7.65
CA ASP A 145 -17.48 3.96 -7.42
C ASP A 145 -16.43 2.83 -7.50
N ILE A 146 -15.39 3.01 -8.33
CA ILE A 146 -14.25 2.08 -8.40
C ILE A 146 -13.27 2.33 -7.25
N LEU A 147 -12.99 3.60 -6.97
CA LEU A 147 -12.08 4.02 -5.90
C LEU A 147 -12.60 3.62 -4.52
N ASP A 148 -13.92 3.62 -4.32
CA ASP A 148 -14.58 3.17 -3.09
C ASP A 148 -14.85 1.66 -3.06
N ALA A 149 -14.51 0.92 -4.14
CA ALA A 149 -14.71 -0.52 -4.20
C ALA A 149 -13.91 -1.23 -3.11
N GLU A 150 -14.51 -2.25 -2.51
CA GLU A 150 -13.88 -3.02 -1.44
C GLU A 150 -12.82 -3.95 -2.02
N VAL A 151 -11.63 -3.94 -1.40
CA VAL A 151 -10.54 -4.83 -1.74
C VAL A 151 -10.69 -6.12 -0.95
N VAL A 152 -10.96 -7.21 -1.66
CA VAL A 152 -11.17 -8.54 -1.09
C VAL A 152 -9.84 -9.22 -0.79
N LYS A 153 -8.91 -9.19 -1.74
CA LYS A 153 -7.58 -9.78 -1.63
C LYS A 153 -6.64 -9.28 -2.73
N ILE A 154 -5.35 -9.32 -2.45
CA ILE A 154 -4.28 -9.05 -3.41
C ILE A 154 -3.36 -10.27 -3.46
N TYR A 155 -3.04 -10.73 -4.67
CA TYR A 155 -2.31 -11.98 -4.86
C TYR A 155 -1.63 -12.02 -6.22
N ASN A 156 -0.66 -12.92 -6.38
CA ASN A 156 -0.10 -13.25 -7.69
C ASN A 156 -0.90 -14.43 -8.29
N GLY A 157 -1.61 -14.17 -9.39
CA GLY A 157 -2.43 -15.14 -10.11
C GLY A 157 -1.92 -15.40 -11.53
N TYR A 158 -2.79 -15.94 -12.38
CA TYR A 158 -2.47 -16.28 -13.77
C TYR A 158 -2.02 -15.08 -14.60
N TYR A 159 -2.56 -13.89 -14.31
CA TYR A 159 -2.23 -12.65 -15.01
C TYR A 159 -1.07 -11.86 -14.37
N GLY A 160 -0.44 -12.39 -13.32
CA GLY A 160 0.57 -11.66 -12.53
C GLY A 160 -0.04 -11.06 -11.26
N LEU A 161 0.29 -9.81 -10.92
CA LEU A 161 -0.24 -9.16 -9.73
C LEU A 161 -1.72 -8.81 -9.93
N GLN A 162 -2.56 -9.26 -9.00
CA GLN A 162 -4.01 -9.18 -9.09
C GLN A 162 -4.60 -8.63 -7.80
N MET A 163 -5.60 -7.75 -7.93
CA MET A 163 -6.43 -7.24 -6.83
C MET A 163 -7.89 -7.54 -7.13
N GLU A 164 -8.50 -8.33 -6.25
CA GLU A 164 -9.92 -8.67 -6.35
C GLU A 164 -10.77 -7.64 -5.61
N LEU A 165 -11.78 -7.10 -6.31
CA LEU A 165 -12.67 -6.05 -5.84
C LEU A 165 -14.12 -6.54 -5.73
N ASP A 166 -14.82 -6.02 -4.73
CA ASP A 166 -16.24 -6.22 -4.47
C ASP A 166 -16.99 -4.88 -4.41
N LYS A 167 -18.33 -4.93 -4.37
CA LYS A 167 -19.24 -3.79 -4.25
C LYS A 167 -19.12 -2.79 -5.41
N VAL A 168 -18.66 -3.25 -6.56
CA VAL A 168 -18.49 -2.48 -7.79
C VAL A 168 -19.14 -3.20 -8.96
N LYS A 169 -19.64 -2.47 -9.96
CA LYS A 169 -20.20 -3.12 -11.15
C LYS A 169 -19.07 -3.71 -12.02
N PRO A 170 -19.17 -4.96 -12.49
CA PRO A 170 -18.15 -5.56 -13.36
C PRO A 170 -17.83 -4.72 -14.59
N SER A 171 -18.86 -4.18 -15.27
CA SER A 171 -18.68 -3.36 -16.47
C SER A 171 -17.92 -2.06 -16.19
N ARG A 172 -18.16 -1.45 -15.02
CA ARG A 172 -17.46 -0.22 -14.61
C ARG A 172 -15.98 -0.50 -14.35
N LEU A 173 -15.67 -1.64 -13.73
CA LEU A 173 -14.30 -2.05 -13.47
C LEU A 173 -13.53 -2.35 -14.78
N GLU A 174 -14.19 -3.00 -15.73
CA GLU A 174 -13.66 -3.24 -17.07
C GLU A 174 -13.40 -1.91 -17.83
N GLU A 175 -14.36 -0.98 -17.81
CA GLU A 175 -14.20 0.35 -18.40
C GLU A 175 -13.02 1.12 -17.79
N PHE A 176 -12.89 1.10 -16.46
CA PHE A 176 -11.80 1.76 -15.73
C PHE A 176 -10.43 1.18 -16.10
N SER A 177 -10.32 -0.15 -16.06
CA SER A 177 -9.06 -0.85 -16.35
C SER A 177 -8.66 -0.68 -17.82
N SER A 178 -9.65 -0.73 -18.72
CA SER A 178 -9.44 -0.47 -20.16
C SER A 178 -8.98 0.96 -20.42
N MET A 179 -9.59 1.94 -19.74
CA MET A 179 -9.21 3.36 -19.82
C MET A 179 -7.77 3.58 -19.38
N LEU A 180 -7.36 3.04 -18.22
CA LEU A 180 -5.97 3.14 -17.74
C LEU A 180 -4.97 2.39 -18.63
N ALA A 181 -5.40 1.35 -19.34
CA ALA A 181 -4.61 0.67 -20.35
C ALA A 181 -4.59 1.39 -21.72
N GLY A 182 -5.19 2.56 -21.83
CA GLY A 182 -5.21 3.39 -23.05
C GLY A 182 -6.29 3.00 -24.08
N TYR A 183 -7.22 2.12 -23.73
CA TYR A 183 -8.34 1.71 -24.58
C TYR A 183 -9.55 2.65 -24.47
N CYS A 184 -9.32 3.96 -24.63
CA CYS A 184 -10.38 4.98 -24.67
C CYS A 184 -10.00 6.13 -25.64
N PRO A 185 -10.95 7.00 -26.00
CA PRO A 185 -10.62 8.22 -26.74
C PRO A 185 -9.58 9.07 -25.99
N VAL A 186 -8.63 9.66 -26.72
CA VAL A 186 -7.56 10.50 -26.14
C VAL A 186 -8.13 11.62 -25.26
N SER A 187 -9.23 12.24 -25.67
CA SER A 187 -9.90 13.30 -24.90
C SER A 187 -10.42 12.82 -23.54
N ASP A 188 -10.82 11.56 -23.43
CA ASP A 188 -11.29 10.97 -22.17
C ASP A 188 -10.09 10.60 -21.29
N TYR A 189 -9.03 10.07 -21.89
CA TYR A 189 -7.78 9.78 -21.19
C TYR A 189 -7.17 11.04 -20.58
N GLU A 190 -6.96 12.09 -21.37
CA GLU A 190 -6.40 13.38 -20.92
C GLU A 190 -7.26 14.05 -19.84
N LYS A 191 -8.57 13.82 -19.89
CA LYS A 191 -9.50 14.36 -18.89
C LYS A 191 -9.34 13.66 -17.53
N TRP A 192 -9.12 12.35 -17.51
CA TRP A 192 -9.19 11.54 -16.29
C TRP A 192 -7.83 11.11 -15.74
N VAL A 193 -6.81 11.03 -16.57
CA VAL A 193 -5.46 10.55 -16.22
C VAL A 193 -4.47 11.69 -16.25
N THR A 194 -3.66 11.80 -15.20
CA THR A 194 -2.60 12.81 -15.09
C THR A 194 -1.53 12.57 -16.16
N GLN A 195 -1.06 13.63 -16.82
CA GLN A 195 -0.05 13.52 -17.88
C GLN A 195 1.37 13.67 -17.30
N GLU A 196 2.36 13.03 -17.94
CA GLU A 196 3.78 13.21 -17.59
C GLU A 196 4.19 14.68 -17.80
N GLY A 197 4.33 15.41 -16.69
CA GLY A 197 4.63 16.85 -16.67
C GLY A 197 3.68 17.68 -15.80
N ASP A 198 2.52 17.13 -15.43
CA ASP A 198 1.53 17.80 -14.57
C ASP A 198 1.74 17.52 -13.07
N ALA A 199 2.70 16.65 -12.70
CA ALA A 199 3.06 16.40 -11.31
C ALA A 199 3.67 17.66 -10.67
N PRO A 200 3.21 18.09 -9.47
CA PRO A 200 3.77 19.27 -8.83
C PRO A 200 5.26 19.06 -8.55
N SER A 201 6.08 19.89 -9.18
CA SER A 201 7.50 20.09 -8.83
C SER A 201 7.59 20.34 -7.32
N GLN A 202 8.07 19.36 -6.54
CA GLN A 202 8.53 19.62 -5.19
C GLN A 202 9.78 20.51 -5.29
N SER A 203 9.56 21.81 -5.17
CA SER A 203 10.64 22.75 -4.93
C SER A 203 11.12 22.52 -3.50
N PRO A 204 12.41 22.22 -3.25
CA PRO A 204 12.89 22.12 -1.89
C PRO A 204 12.89 23.53 -1.28
N GLU A 205 11.96 23.80 -0.36
CA GLU A 205 12.12 24.90 0.58
C GLU A 205 13.26 24.52 1.53
N MET A 206 14.46 25.00 1.20
CA MET A 206 15.61 24.96 2.10
C MET A 206 15.32 25.80 3.35
N LYS A 207 15.33 25.15 4.51
CA LYS A 207 15.68 25.79 5.79
C LYS A 207 16.82 25.03 6.44
#